data_AF-A0A966WII5-F1
#
_entry.id   AF-A0A966WII5-F1
#
_cell.length_a   1.000
_cell.length_b   1.000
_cell.length_c   1.000
_cell.angle_alpha   90.00
_cell.angle_beta   90.00
_cell.angle_gamma   90.00
#
_symmetry.space_group_name_H-M   'P 1'
#
loop_
_entity.id
_entity.type
_entity.pdbx_description
1 polymer ?
#
loop_
_entity_poly.entity_id
_entity_poly.type
_entity_poly.pdbx_seq_one_letter_code
_entity_poly.pdbx_strand_id
1 'polypeptide(L)' 'MNDRLLKISATLFPVDIEGNTYATSEKIMEFAELIVRESIVDFYRRYLDLESEEDITEQVNRYVKDHFGVE' A
#
# COMPACT_ATOMS: atom_id res chain seq x y z
N MET A 1 -2.68 -4.75 8.32
CA MET A 1 -2.86 -3.42 7.70
C MET A 1 -2.57 -2.36 8.75
N ASN A 2 -1.75 -1.34 8.45
CA ASN A 2 -1.35 -0.31 9.41
C ASN A 2 -2.58 0.49 9.89
N ASP A 3 -2.78 0.64 11.21
CA ASP A 3 -3.92 1.37 11.80
C ASP A 3 -4.03 2.82 11.30
N ARG A 4 -2.91 3.42 10.87
CA ARG A 4 -2.91 4.74 10.24
C ARG A 4 -3.59 4.73 8.87
N LEU A 5 -3.34 3.72 8.04
CA LEU A 5 -3.97 3.58 6.72
C LEU A 5 -5.48 3.34 6.87
N LEU A 6 -5.91 2.59 7.88
CA LEU A 6 -7.33 2.37 8.20
C LEU A 6 -8.05 3.66 8.62
N LYS A 7 -7.42 4.51 9.44
CA LYS A 7 -8.00 5.80 9.83
C LYS A 7 -8.07 6.78 8.67
N ILE A 8 -7.04 6.80 7.83
CA ILE A 8 -6.96 7.68 6.66
C ILE A 8 -7.98 7.23 5.60
N SER A 9 -8.14 5.94 5.34
CA SER A 9 -9.15 5.45 4.39
C SER A 9 -10.57 5.84 4.83
N ALA A 10 -10.90 5.69 6.12
CA ALA A 10 -12.19 6.11 6.66
C ALA A 10 -12.46 7.64 6.51
N THR A 11 -11.40 8.44 6.41
CA THR A 11 -11.50 9.90 6.25
C THR A 11 -11.56 10.31 4.76
N LEU A 12 -10.86 9.58 3.89
CA LEU A 12 -10.76 9.87 2.46
C LEU A 12 -11.94 9.31 1.65
N PHE A 13 -12.56 8.24 2.13
CA PHE A 13 -13.73 7.60 1.53
C PHE A 13 -14.93 7.68 2.48
N PRO A 14 -15.45 8.89 2.79
CA PRO A 14 -16.65 9.02 3.59
C PRO A 14 -17.84 8.39 2.85
N VAL A 15 -18.68 7.73 3.64
CA VAL A 15 -19.94 7.12 3.18
C VAL A 15 -21.05 8.16 3.34
N ASP A 16 -21.86 8.38 2.32
CA ASP A 16 -23.05 9.22 2.43
C ASP A 16 -24.21 8.50 3.15
N ILE A 17 -25.35 9.18 3.25
CA ILE A 17 -26.55 8.67 3.94
C ILE A 17 -27.16 7.45 3.21
N GLU A 18 -26.83 7.26 1.94
CA GLU A 18 -27.32 6.18 1.08
C GLU A 18 -26.33 4.99 1.01
N GLY A 19 -25.15 5.10 1.61
CA GLY A 19 -24.13 4.05 1.61
C GLY A 19 -23.09 4.18 0.49
N ASN A 20 -23.08 5.27 -0.26
CA ASN A 20 -22.14 5.50 -1.36
C ASN A 20 -20.84 6.12 -0.85
N THR A 21 -19.71 5.59 -1.32
CA THR A 21 -18.38 6.17 -1.08
C THR A 21 -18.02 7.18 -2.16
N TYR A 22 -17.64 8.38 -1.73
CA TYR A 22 -17.12 9.41 -2.63
C TYR A 22 -15.69 9.79 -2.26
N ALA A 23 -14.77 9.62 -3.19
CA ALA A 23 -13.44 10.21 -3.12
C ALA A 23 -13.16 10.99 -4.39
N THR A 24 -12.60 12.19 -4.23
CA THR A 24 -12.06 12.93 -5.37
C THR A 24 -10.85 12.18 -5.92
N SER A 25 -10.55 12.34 -7.21
CA SER A 25 -9.35 11.75 -7.83
C SER A 25 -8.08 12.10 -7.05
N GLU A 26 -7.99 13.33 -6.55
CA GLU A 26 -6.89 13.82 -5.70
C GLU A 26 -6.74 13.01 -4.40
N LYS A 27 -7.84 12.76 -3.68
CA LYS A 27 -7.83 11.95 -2.44
C LYS A 27 -7.48 10.48 -2.69
N ILE A 28 -7.88 9.94 -3.84
CA ILE A 28 -7.50 8.58 -4.25
C ILE A 28 -5.98 8.50 -4.50
N MET A 29 -5.42 9.52 -5.16
CA MET A 29 -3.97 9.60 -5.41
C MET A 29 -3.17 9.75 -4.12
N GLU A 30 -3.61 10.60 -3.19
CA GLU A 30 -2.98 10.74 -1.86
C GLU A 30 -2.99 9.41 -1.08
N PHE A 31 -4.09 8.67 -1.14
CA PHE A 31 -4.19 7.36 -0.50
C PHE A 31 -3.28 6.32 -1.16
N ALA A 32 -3.22 6.29 -2.49
CA ALA A 32 -2.33 5.41 -3.23
C ALA A 32 -0.86 5.69 -2.91
N GLU A 33 -0.45 6.96 -2.85
CA GLU A 33 0.91 7.36 -2.47
C GLU A 33 1.27 6.91 -1.04
N LEU A 34 0.34 7.05 -0.09
CA LEU A 34 0.53 6.57 1.27
C LEU A 34 0.67 5.05 1.34
N ILE A 35 -0.15 4.29 0.60
CA ILE A 35 -0.02 2.83 0.51
C ILE A 35 1.35 2.47 -0.05
N VAL A 36 1.80 3.10 -1.14
CA VAL A 36 3.11 2.83 -1.74
C VAL A 36 4.24 3.12 -0.76
N ARG A 37 4.22 4.27 -0.08
CA ARG A 37 5.25 4.63 0.90
C ARG A 37 5.33 3.64 2.07
N GLU A 38 4.18 3.29 2.64
CA GLU A 38 4.13 2.31 3.74
C GLU A 38 4.58 0.92 3.27
N SER A 39 4.23 0.52 2.05
CA SER A 39 4.63 -0.76 1.45
C SER A 39 6.13 -0.84 1.17
N ILE A 40 6.75 0.25 0.72
CA ILE A 40 8.19 0.35 0.50
C ILE A 40 8.94 0.20 1.84
N VAL A 41 8.52 0.94 2.86
CA VAL A 41 9.13 0.85 4.20
C VAL A 41 8.98 -0.57 4.77
N ASP A 42 7.83 -1.20 4.53
CA ASP A 42 7.59 -2.56 4.98
C ASP A 42 8.52 -3.57 4.32
N PHE A 43 8.67 -3.46 2.99
CA PHE A 43 9.61 -4.26 2.22
C PHE A 43 11.03 -4.11 2.78
N TYR A 44 11.54 -2.88 2.88
CA TYR A 44 12.89 -2.60 3.38
C TYR A 44 13.13 -3.12 4.79
N ARG A 45 12.10 -3.13 5.65
CA ARG A 45 12.25 -3.48 7.07
C ARG A 45 12.12 -4.98 7.33
N ARG A 46 11.27 -5.69 6.59
CA ARG A 46 10.88 -7.07 6.93
C ARG A 46 11.19 -8.09 5.85
N TYR A 47 11.35 -7.67 4.60
CA TYR A 47 11.42 -8.58 3.45
C TYR A 47 12.70 -8.42 2.62
N LEU A 48 13.37 -7.27 2.72
CA LEU A 48 14.67 -7.10 2.08
C LEU A 48 15.72 -7.93 2.82
N ASP A 49 16.25 -8.92 2.12
CA ASP A 49 17.40 -9.68 2.56
C ASP A 49 18.65 -9.16 1.85
N LEU A 50 19.49 -8.45 2.60
CA LEU A 50 20.76 -7.88 2.11
C LEU A 50 21.89 -8.92 2.02
N GLU A 51 21.73 -10.08 2.66
CA GLU A 51 22.73 -11.17 2.64
C GLU A 51 22.44 -12.20 1.54
N SER A 52 21.26 -12.11 0.92
CA SER A 52 20.86 -12.96 -0.21
C SER A 52 21.68 -12.64 -1.47
N GLU A 53 21.99 -13.68 -2.26
CA GLU A 53 22.53 -13.55 -3.61
C GLU A 53 21.46 -13.13 -4.64
N GLU A 54 20.19 -13.13 -4.25
CA GLU A 54 19.07 -12.74 -5.11
C GLU A 54 19.03 -11.24 -5.34
N ASP A 55 18.87 -10.85 -6.61
CA ASP A 55 18.74 -9.45 -7.01
C ASP A 55 17.57 -8.78 -6.27
N ILE A 56 17.80 -7.56 -5.79
CA ILE A 56 16.81 -6.78 -5.04
C ILE A 56 15.52 -6.60 -5.87
N THR A 57 15.63 -6.47 -7.19
CA THR A 57 14.48 -6.36 -8.10
C THR A 57 13.61 -7.60 -8.06
N GLU A 58 14.19 -8.79 -8.01
CA GLU A 58 13.45 -10.06 -7.88
C GLU A 58 12.80 -10.18 -6.49
N GLN A 59 13.51 -9.74 -5.44
CA GLN A 59 12.93 -9.66 -4.09
C GLN A 59 11.72 -8.71 -4.05
N VAL A 60 11.79 -7.55 -4.71
CA VAL A 60 10.69 -6.60 -4.84
C VAL A 60 9.54 -7.22 -5.63
N ASN A 61 9.82 -7.84 -6.78
CA ASN A 61 8.80 -8.46 -7.62
C ASN A 61 8.04 -9.57 -6.87
N ARG A 62 8.76 -10.43 -6.14
CA ARG A 62 8.15 -11.45 -5.28
C ARG A 62 7.28 -10.80 -4.20
N TYR A 63 7.78 -9.78 -3.50
CA TYR A 63 7.00 -9.07 -2.49
C TYR A 63 5.71 -8.47 -3.08
N VAL A 64 5.81 -7.80 -4.25
CA VAL A 64 4.67 -7.20 -4.94
C VAL A 64 3.63 -8.26 -5.32
N LYS A 65 4.08 -9.37 -5.89
CA LYS A 65 3.22 -10.49 -6.29
C LYS A 65 2.52 -11.11 -5.08
N ASP A 66 3.26 -11.42 -4.02
CA ASP A 66 2.74 -12.11 -2.84
C ASP A 66 1.77 -11.24 -2.02
N HIS A 67 1.95 -9.92 -2.00
CA HIS A 67 1.19 -9.01 -1.15
C HIS A 67 0.09 -8.23 -1.87
N PHE A 68 0.22 -8.01 -3.18
CA PHE A 68 -0.72 -7.20 -3.96
C PHE A 68 -1.35 -7.95 -5.13
N GLY A 69 -0.88 -9.17 -5.46
CA GLY A 69 -1.45 -10.00 -6.52
C GLY A 69 -1.33 -9.38 -7.91
N VAL A 70 -0.36 -8.50 -8.11
CA VAL A 70 -0.07 -7.88 -9.41
C VAL A 70 0.88 -8.80 -10.16
N GLU A 71 0.48 -9.24 -11.36
CA GLU A 71 1.32 -9.98 -12.32
C GLU A 71 2.12 -9.05 -13.22
#